data_AF-A0A7Y8AFA3-F1
#
_entry.id   AF-A0A7Y8AFA3-F1
#
_cell.length_a   1.000
_cell.length_b   1.000
_cell.length_c   1.000
_cell.angle_alpha   90.00
_cell.angle_beta   90.00
_cell.angle_gamma   90.00
#
_symmetry.space_group_name_H-M   'P 1'
#
loop_
_entity.id
_entity.type
_entity.pdbx_description
1 polymer ?
#
loop_
_entity_poly.entity_id
_entity_poly.type
_entity_poly.pdbx_seq_one_letter_code
_entity_poly.pdbx_strand_id
1 'polypeptide(L)'
;MQRKSLVNAECPVARGVERVGEWWSILIMRDALQGLRRFDEFSQSLEIAPNMLTRRLNSLVDAGLLERRQYSERPPRFEYVPTPVGEDFRVVIMAFIGWGNRHFATEGESLQLVDRETRRPVEVAVVEAGSGARVPVEQCSVQAGPAASEGMLERLALLRAKRSDIDPSPRTA
;
A
#
# COMPACT_ATOMS: atom_id res chain seq x y z
N MET A 1 -21.61 -12.84 -0.93
CA MET A 1 -20.49 -13.25 -1.81
C MET A 1 -19.24 -13.31 -0.94
N GLN A 2 -18.82 -14.51 -0.52
CA GLN A 2 -17.65 -14.69 0.34
C GLN A 2 -16.38 -14.39 -0.47
N ARG A 3 -15.56 -13.44 -0.01
CA ARG A 3 -14.29 -13.10 -0.64
C ARG A 3 -13.31 -14.26 -0.42
N LYS A 4 -12.72 -14.78 -1.49
CA LYS A 4 -11.72 -15.86 -1.42
C LYS A 4 -10.50 -15.33 -0.68
N SER A 5 -10.05 -16.03 0.36
CA SER A 5 -8.88 -15.61 1.13
C SER A 5 -7.61 -15.72 0.31
N LEU A 6 -6.76 -14.70 0.34
CA LEU A 6 -5.46 -14.61 -0.32
C LEU A 6 -4.30 -14.56 0.69
N VAL A 7 -4.56 -14.88 1.97
CA VAL A 7 -3.58 -14.79 3.06
C VAL A 7 -2.39 -15.73 2.80
N ASN A 8 -2.67 -16.87 2.16
CA ASN A 8 -1.69 -17.85 1.70
C ASN A 8 -1.31 -17.70 0.22
N ALA A 9 -1.70 -16.59 -0.43
CA ALA A 9 -1.33 -16.34 -1.82
C ALA A 9 0.16 -16.03 -1.91
N GLU A 10 0.86 -16.73 -2.79
CA GLU A 10 2.30 -16.54 -2.98
C GLU A 10 2.64 -15.13 -3.51
N CYS A 11 1.71 -14.49 -4.24
CA CYS A 11 1.87 -13.14 -4.78
C CYS A 11 1.85 -12.07 -3.67
N PRO A 12 2.95 -11.31 -3.47
CA PRO A 12 3.03 -10.28 -2.43
C PRO A 12 2.02 -9.14 -2.63
N VAL A 13 1.75 -8.76 -3.88
CA VAL A 13 0.73 -7.77 -4.23
C VAL A 13 -0.67 -8.27 -3.85
N ALA A 14 -0.98 -9.55 -4.08
CA ALA A 14 -2.27 -10.12 -3.70
C ALA A 14 -2.46 -10.17 -2.18
N ARG A 15 -1.41 -10.54 -1.42
CA ARG A 15 -1.39 -10.47 0.04
C ARG A 15 -1.55 -9.05 0.57
N GLY A 16 -0.82 -8.09 -0.04
CA GLY A 16 -0.94 -6.68 0.28
C GLY A 16 -2.34 -6.14 -0.01
N VAL A 17 -2.89 -6.41 -1.20
CA VAL A 17 -4.22 -5.97 -1.63
C VAL A 17 -5.34 -6.61 -0.82
N GLU A 18 -5.22 -7.82 -0.30
CA GLU A 18 -6.23 -8.36 0.63
C GLU A 18 -6.19 -7.68 1.99
N ARG A 19 -4.98 -7.43 2.52
CA ARG A 19 -4.77 -6.73 3.81
C ARG A 19 -5.14 -5.25 3.75
N VAL A 20 -5.02 -4.63 2.57
CA VAL A 20 -5.32 -3.22 2.27
C VAL A 20 -6.71 -3.06 1.65
N GLY A 21 -7.39 -4.16 1.35
CA GLY A 21 -8.41 -4.31 0.31
C GLY A 21 -9.77 -3.66 0.55
N GLU A 22 -9.83 -2.62 1.35
CA GLU A 22 -10.98 -1.73 1.44
C GLU A 22 -10.52 -0.31 1.74
N TRP A 23 -11.11 0.67 1.05
CA TRP A 23 -10.74 2.10 1.01
C TRP A 23 -10.39 2.69 2.39
N TRP A 24 -11.09 2.28 3.44
CA TRP A 24 -10.81 2.76 4.80
C TRP A 24 -9.45 2.32 5.34
N SER A 25 -8.92 1.16 4.93
CA SER A 25 -7.60 0.69 5.38
C SER A 25 -6.48 1.60 4.89
N ILE A 26 -6.58 2.10 3.65
CA ILE A 26 -5.62 3.06 3.08
C ILE A 26 -5.72 4.39 3.84
N LEU A 27 -6.94 4.89 4.07
CA LEU A 27 -7.13 6.16 4.78
C LEU A 27 -6.71 6.11 6.25
N ILE A 28 -7.01 5.01 6.96
CA ILE A 28 -6.57 4.79 8.34
C ILE A 28 -5.05 4.72 8.39
N MET A 29 -4.40 3.98 7.48
CA MET A 29 -2.94 3.91 7.44
C MET A 29 -2.31 5.27 7.09
N ARG A 30 -2.89 6.04 6.17
CA ARG A 30 -2.47 7.41 5.87
C ARG A 30 -2.45 8.26 7.13
N ASP A 31 -3.55 8.24 7.89
CA ASP A 31 -3.69 9.04 9.10
C ASP A 31 -2.76 8.56 10.22
N ALA A 32 -2.62 7.25 10.39
CA ALA A 32 -1.74 6.65 11.39
C ALA A 32 -0.26 6.98 11.14
N LEU A 33 0.16 6.92 9.86
CA LEU A 33 1.51 7.27 9.44
C LEU A 33 1.80 8.78 9.54
N GLN A 34 0.77 9.62 9.55
CA GLN A 34 0.87 11.06 9.83
C GLN A 34 0.81 11.39 11.33
N GLY A 35 0.49 10.40 12.17
CA GLY A 35 0.60 10.51 13.61
C GLY A 35 -0.71 10.40 14.38
N LEU A 36 -1.87 10.18 13.74
CA LEU A 36 -3.11 9.86 14.46
C LEU A 36 -2.97 8.50 15.17
N ARG A 37 -3.44 8.41 16.41
CA ARG A 37 -3.25 7.22 17.24
C ARG A 37 -4.52 6.72 17.91
N ARG A 38 -5.49 7.59 18.17
CA ARG A 38 -6.68 7.27 18.98
C ARG A 38 -7.90 7.02 18.11
N PHE A 39 -8.81 6.19 18.60
CA PHE A 39 -10.05 5.85 17.90
C PHE A 39 -10.86 7.08 17.52
N ASP A 40 -11.05 8.02 18.46
CA ASP A 40 -11.84 9.23 18.23
C ASP A 40 -11.19 10.15 17.18
N GLU A 41 -9.85 10.19 17.13
CA GLU A 41 -9.12 10.96 16.11
C GLU A 41 -9.38 10.40 14.71
N PHE A 42 -9.31 9.07 14.55
CA PHE A 42 -9.66 8.42 13.28
C PHE A 42 -11.14 8.61 12.93
N SER A 43 -12.03 8.49 13.91
CA SER A 43 -13.47 8.66 13.69
C SER A 43 -13.79 10.09 13.22
N GLN A 44 -13.14 11.10 13.79
CA GLN A 44 -13.32 12.50 13.43
C GLN A 44 -12.69 12.83 12.07
N SER A 45 -11.47 12.36 11.81
CA SER A 45 -10.74 12.62 10.57
C SER A 45 -11.42 12.00 9.34
N LEU A 46 -11.97 10.79 9.51
CA LEU A 46 -12.51 9.99 8.41
C LEU A 46 -14.04 10.02 8.28
N GLU A 47 -14.73 10.62 9.26
CA GLU A 47 -16.20 10.65 9.36
C GLU A 47 -16.85 9.27 9.16
N ILE A 48 -16.16 8.24 9.66
CA ILE A 48 -16.50 6.83 9.47
C ILE A 48 -17.36 6.31 10.63
N ALA A 49 -18.33 5.44 10.31
CA ALA A 49 -19.15 4.79 11.33
C ALA A 49 -18.30 3.97 12.33
N PRO A 50 -18.53 4.06 13.66
CA PRO A 50 -17.69 3.42 14.67
C PRO A 50 -17.53 1.89 14.51
N ASN A 51 -18.59 1.20 14.10
CA ASN A 51 -18.57 -0.25 13.86
C ASN A 51 -17.64 -0.62 12.69
N MET A 52 -17.65 0.19 11.63
CA MET A 52 -16.74 0.00 10.50
C MET A 52 -15.30 0.28 10.91
N LEU A 53 -15.05 1.39 11.61
CA LEU A 53 -13.72 1.76 12.08
C LEU A 53 -13.12 0.68 12.96
N THR A 54 -13.89 0.17 13.93
CA THR A 54 -13.47 -0.93 14.81
C THR A 54 -13.06 -2.15 14.00
N ARG A 55 -13.89 -2.56 13.04
CA ARG A 55 -13.58 -3.71 12.17
C ARG A 55 -12.29 -3.52 11.40
N ARG A 56 -12.04 -2.31 10.86
CA ARG A 56 -10.86 -2.02 10.06
C ARG A 56 -9.59 -1.91 10.88
N LEU A 57 -9.65 -1.24 12.03
CA LEU A 57 -8.52 -1.20 12.97
C LEU A 57 -8.14 -2.61 13.42
N ASN A 58 -9.10 -3.46 13.76
CA ASN A 58 -8.82 -4.86 14.10
C ASN A 58 -8.17 -5.61 12.94
N SER A 59 -8.69 -5.47 11.70
CA SER A 59 -8.06 -6.12 10.53
C SER A 59 -6.63 -5.64 10.26
N LEU A 60 -6.34 -4.35 10.47
CA LEU A 60 -4.99 -3.79 10.32
C LEU A 60 -4.05 -4.29 11.42
N VAL A 61 -4.56 -4.49 12.63
CA VAL A 61 -3.81 -5.11 13.73
C VAL A 61 -3.53 -6.59 13.44
N ASP A 62 -4.53 -7.35 13.02
CA ASP A 62 -4.39 -8.76 12.64
C ASP A 62 -3.42 -8.94 11.46
N ALA A 63 -3.39 -7.97 10.54
CA ALA A 63 -2.45 -7.94 9.42
C ALA A 63 -1.02 -7.53 9.83
N GLY A 64 -0.81 -7.14 11.09
CA GLY A 64 0.48 -6.68 11.61
C GLY A 64 0.91 -5.32 11.09
N LEU A 65 0.01 -4.52 10.52
CA LEU A 65 0.28 -3.15 10.05
C LEU A 65 0.17 -2.14 11.19
N LEU A 66 -0.73 -2.39 12.15
CA LEU A 66 -0.88 -1.62 13.36
C LEU A 66 -0.67 -2.52 14.59
N GLU A 67 -0.27 -1.91 15.69
CA GLU A 67 -0.27 -2.51 17.01
C GLU A 67 -1.23 -1.73 17.91
N ARG A 68 -2.07 -2.45 18.67
CA ARG A 68 -2.93 -1.83 19.68
C ARG A 68 -2.20 -1.80 21.02
N ARG A 69 -1.72 -0.62 21.41
CA ARG A 69 -0.97 -0.41 22.66
C ARG A 69 -1.85 0.24 23.72
N GLN A 70 -1.81 -0.26 24.95
CA GLN A 70 -2.41 0.45 26.08
C GLN A 70 -1.43 1.52 26.59
N TYR A 71 -1.88 2.77 26.69
CA TYR A 71 -1.03 3.88 27.15
C TYR A 71 -1.47 4.47 28.50
N SER A 72 -2.61 4.03 29.03
CA SER A 72 -3.11 4.42 30.35
C SER A 72 -3.74 3.20 31.01
N GLU A 73 -3.42 2.97 32.29
CA GLU A 73 -4.00 1.88 33.09
C GLU A 73 -5.32 2.27 33.77
N ARG A 74 -5.50 3.56 34.10
CA ARG A 74 -6.66 4.05 34.87
C ARG A 74 -7.11 5.45 34.39
N PRO A 75 -8.15 5.56 33.55
CA PRO A 75 -8.88 4.47 32.90
C PRO A 75 -8.03 3.78 31.82
N PRO A 76 -8.31 2.51 31.47
CA PRO A 76 -7.70 1.85 30.32
C PRO A 76 -7.91 2.67 29.05
N ARG A 77 -6.82 3.10 28.40
CA ARG A 77 -6.88 3.77 27.09
C ARG A 77 -5.91 3.12 26.12
N PHE A 78 -6.36 3.01 24.88
CA PHE A 78 -5.63 2.35 23.81
C PHE A 78 -5.33 3.33 22.69
N GLU A 79 -4.22 3.05 22.02
CA GLU A 79 -3.78 3.71 20.82
C GLU A 79 -3.36 2.68 19.78
N TYR A 80 -3.36 3.11 18.52
CA TYR A 80 -2.98 2.31 17.36
C TYR A 80 -1.71 2.90 16.77
N VAL A 81 -0.64 2.10 16.71
CA VAL A 81 0.69 2.53 16.30
C VAL A 81 1.12 1.72 15.08
N PRO A 82 1.61 2.32 13.98
CA PRO A 82 2.21 1.56 12.90
C PRO A 82 3.38 0.74 13.42
N THR A 83 3.37 -0.53 13.04
CA THR A 83 4.50 -1.45 13.24
C THR A 83 5.59 -1.13 12.20
N PRO A 84 6.78 -1.75 12.26
CA PRO A 84 7.76 -1.65 11.17
C PRO A 84 7.18 -2.01 9.78
N VAL A 85 6.31 -3.04 9.72
CA VAL A 85 5.61 -3.42 8.48
C VAL A 85 4.61 -2.35 8.05
N GLY A 86 3.93 -1.72 9.01
CA GLY A 86 3.04 -0.58 8.75
C GLY A 86 3.79 0.67 8.27
N GLU A 87 4.97 0.92 8.80
CA GLU A 87 5.86 2.02 8.39
C GLU A 87 6.34 1.84 6.94
N ASP A 88 6.73 0.63 6.54
CA ASP A 88 7.10 0.30 5.15
C ASP A 88 5.94 0.53 4.17
N PHE A 89 4.69 0.42 4.66
CA PHE A 89 3.50 0.69 3.85
C PHE A 89 3.38 2.15 3.40
N ARG A 90 4.16 3.08 3.97
CA ARG A 90 4.19 4.49 3.59
C ARG A 90 4.47 4.70 2.10
N VAL A 91 5.33 3.89 1.48
CA VAL A 91 5.63 3.98 0.04
C VAL A 91 4.39 3.73 -0.81
N VAL A 92 3.50 2.83 -0.37
CA VAL A 92 2.25 2.55 -1.06
C VAL A 92 1.31 3.76 -0.98
N ILE A 93 1.19 4.39 0.20
CA ILE A 93 0.42 5.62 0.37
C ILE A 93 0.96 6.75 -0.53
N MET A 94 2.27 6.93 -0.58
CA MET A 94 2.93 7.94 -1.42
C MET A 94 2.63 7.72 -2.91
N ALA A 95 2.68 6.46 -3.38
CA ALA A 95 2.34 6.11 -4.75
C ALA A 95 0.87 6.42 -5.07
N PHE A 96 -0.06 6.15 -4.12
CA PHE A 96 -1.47 6.51 -4.26
C PHE A 96 -1.70 8.01 -4.35
N ILE A 97 -0.99 8.83 -3.55
CA ILE A 97 -1.09 10.29 -3.62
C ILE A 97 -0.64 10.78 -5.00
N GLY A 98 0.52 10.33 -5.49
CA GLY A 98 1.03 10.75 -6.79
C GLY A 98 0.12 10.34 -7.95
N TRP A 99 -0.45 9.13 -7.91
CA TRP A 99 -1.47 8.70 -8.87
C TRP A 99 -2.76 9.53 -8.76
N GLY A 100 -3.22 9.80 -7.53
CA GLY A 100 -4.40 10.61 -7.26
C GLY A 100 -4.28 12.02 -7.84
N ASN A 101 -3.16 12.68 -7.58
CA ASN A 101 -2.88 14.02 -8.08
C ASN A 101 -2.85 14.09 -9.62
N ARG A 102 -2.25 13.11 -10.29
CA ARG A 102 -2.16 13.13 -11.76
C ARG A 102 -3.51 13.01 -12.47
N HIS A 103 -4.49 12.36 -11.87
CA HIS A 103 -5.71 11.97 -12.58
C HIS A 103 -7.00 12.56 -12.01
N PHE A 104 -7.02 12.92 -10.72
CA PHE A 104 -8.25 13.30 -10.01
C PHE A 104 -8.17 14.66 -9.32
N ALA A 105 -7.03 15.35 -9.35
CA ALA A 105 -6.88 16.68 -8.77
C ALA A 105 -7.31 17.78 -9.76
N THR A 106 -8.59 17.80 -10.14
CA THR A 106 -9.16 18.76 -11.10
C THR A 106 -9.09 20.22 -10.63
N GLU A 107 -9.06 20.43 -9.31
CA GLU A 107 -8.99 21.76 -8.66
C GLU A 107 -7.56 22.15 -8.25
N GLY A 108 -6.57 21.31 -8.59
CA GLY A 108 -5.19 21.42 -8.11
C GLY A 108 -4.87 20.46 -6.95
N GLU A 109 -3.58 20.35 -6.61
CA GLU A 109 -3.10 19.39 -5.61
C GLU A 109 -3.44 19.84 -4.18
N SER A 110 -4.42 19.17 -3.56
CA SER A 110 -4.77 19.40 -2.14
C SER A 110 -3.79 18.72 -1.17
N LEU A 111 -3.00 17.75 -1.66
CA LEU A 111 -1.94 17.08 -0.92
C LEU A 111 -0.71 16.97 -1.81
N GLN A 112 0.45 17.38 -1.28
CA GLN A 112 1.73 17.22 -1.96
C GLN A 112 2.65 16.32 -1.16
N LEU A 113 3.30 15.40 -1.86
CA LEU A 113 4.43 14.67 -1.31
C LEU A 113 5.65 15.59 -1.36
N VAL A 114 6.26 15.85 -0.20
CA VAL A 114 7.41 16.74 -0.08
C VAL A 114 8.51 16.08 0.74
N ASP A 115 9.75 16.45 0.43
CA ASP A 115 10.87 16.18 1.34
C ASP A 115 10.66 16.95 2.65
N ARG A 116 10.89 16.28 3.79
CA ARG A 116 10.54 16.83 5.10
C ARG A 116 11.39 18.04 5.47
N GLU A 117 12.65 18.05 5.06
CA GLU A 117 13.61 19.10 5.40
C GLU A 117 13.51 20.29 4.46
N THR A 118 13.58 20.04 3.15
CA THR A 118 13.62 21.08 2.12
C THR A 118 12.23 21.59 1.73
N ARG A 119 11.16 20.87 2.10
CA ARG A 119 9.76 21.16 1.74
C ARG A 119 9.50 21.19 0.23
N ARG A 120 10.43 20.69 -0.58
CA ARG A 120 10.29 20.62 -2.04
C ARG A 120 9.44 19.40 -2.44
N PRO A 121 8.61 19.51 -3.48
CA PRO A 121 7.88 18.36 -4.00
C PRO A 121 8.79 17.21 -4.38
N VAL A 122 8.38 15.98 -4.05
CA VAL A 122 9.06 14.75 -4.44
C VAL A 122 8.07 13.74 -5.00
N GLU A 123 8.57 12.80 -5.80
CA GLU A 123 7.80 11.76 -6.45
C GLU A 123 8.34 10.38 -6.09
N VAL A 124 7.48 9.37 -6.13
CA VAL A 124 7.90 7.97 -6.00
C VAL A 124 8.57 7.54 -7.30
N ALA A 125 9.81 7.05 -7.22
CA ALA A 125 10.57 6.52 -8.35
C ALA A 125 10.95 5.06 -8.11
N VAL A 126 11.02 4.27 -9.19
CA VAL A 126 11.65 2.94 -9.16
C VAL A 126 13.13 3.13 -9.41
N VAL A 127 13.95 2.44 -8.61
CA VAL A 127 15.41 2.50 -8.70
C VAL A 127 15.98 1.10 -8.88
N GLU A 128 16.97 0.97 -9.76
CA GLU A 128 17.70 -0.28 -9.94
C GLU A 128 18.57 -0.57 -8.71
N ALA A 129 18.46 -1.80 -8.20
CA ALA A 129 19.27 -2.23 -7.07
C ALA A 129 20.76 -2.26 -7.45
N GLY A 130 21.62 -1.65 -6.62
CA GLY A 130 23.06 -1.58 -6.84
C GLY A 130 23.51 -0.29 -7.53
N SER A 131 23.01 0.01 -8.72
CA SER A 131 23.41 1.23 -9.46
C SER A 131 22.73 2.50 -8.94
N GLY A 132 21.52 2.37 -8.35
CA GLY A 132 20.71 3.51 -7.95
C GLY A 132 20.09 4.29 -9.12
N ALA A 133 20.25 3.80 -10.36
CA ALA A 133 19.68 4.43 -11.54
C ALA A 133 18.14 4.43 -11.46
N ARG A 134 17.52 5.55 -11.85
CA ARG A 134 16.06 5.62 -11.97
C ARG A 134 15.59 4.81 -13.17
N VAL A 135 14.57 3.99 -12.96
CA VAL A 135 13.96 3.16 -14.01
C VAL A 135 12.52 3.65 -14.24
N PRO A 136 12.14 3.98 -15.48
CA PRO A 136 10.75 4.32 -15.80
C PRO A 136 9.81 3.13 -15.51
N VAL A 137 8.63 3.42 -14.96
CA VAL A 137 7.69 2.38 -14.50
C VAL A 137 7.22 1.49 -15.65
N GLU A 138 7.07 2.04 -16.85
CA GLU A 138 6.71 1.35 -18.09
C GLU A 138 7.78 0.34 -18.56
N GLN A 139 9.04 0.55 -18.16
CA GLN A 139 10.15 -0.37 -18.43
C GLN A 139 10.28 -1.45 -17.35
N CYS A 140 9.55 -1.32 -16.23
CA CYS A 140 9.58 -2.29 -15.17
C CYS A 140 8.75 -3.53 -15.54
N SER A 141 9.23 -4.71 -15.12
CA SER A 141 8.49 -5.96 -15.25
C SER A 141 8.63 -6.81 -13.99
N VAL A 142 7.66 -7.69 -13.77
CA VAL A 142 7.68 -8.64 -12.66
C VAL A 142 8.21 -9.97 -13.18
N GLN A 143 9.19 -10.54 -12.47
CA GLN A 143 9.73 -11.86 -12.76
C GLN A 143 9.70 -12.77 -11.53
N ALA A 144 9.95 -14.06 -11.75
CA ALA A 144 10.08 -15.03 -10.68
C ALA A 144 11.33 -14.70 -9.84
N GLY A 145 11.16 -14.67 -8.52
CA GLY A 145 12.30 -14.55 -7.60
C GLY A 145 12.99 -15.90 -7.42
N PRO A 146 14.18 -15.93 -6.77
CA PRO A 146 14.95 -17.15 -6.54
C PRO A 146 14.22 -18.24 -5.73
N ALA A 147 13.22 -17.85 -4.93
CA ALA A 147 12.42 -18.75 -4.10
C ALA A 147 10.99 -18.97 -4.67
N ALA A 148 10.77 -18.70 -5.95
CA ALA A 148 9.46 -18.93 -6.57
C ALA A 148 9.13 -20.42 -6.59
N SER A 149 7.95 -20.78 -6.10
CA SER A 149 7.41 -22.13 -6.19
C SER A 149 7.03 -22.48 -7.63
N GLU A 150 6.78 -23.76 -7.88
CA GLU A 150 6.25 -24.25 -9.17
C GLU A 150 4.95 -23.55 -9.55
N GLY A 151 4.00 -23.41 -8.62
CA GLY A 151 2.75 -22.69 -8.88
C GLY A 151 2.94 -21.22 -9.23
N MET A 152 3.92 -20.53 -8.61
CA MET A 152 4.27 -19.16 -8.98
C MET A 152 4.92 -19.08 -10.36
N LEU A 153 5.79 -20.04 -10.71
CA LEU A 153 6.44 -20.12 -12.01
C LEU A 153 5.41 -20.32 -13.12
N GLU A 154 4.47 -21.24 -12.94
CA GLU A 154 3.35 -21.48 -13.86
C GLU A 154 2.50 -20.22 -14.05
N ARG A 155 2.12 -19.56 -12.94
CA ARG A 155 1.36 -18.30 -12.98
C ARG A 155 2.09 -17.23 -13.80
N LEU A 156 3.39 -17.05 -13.59
CA LEU A 156 4.18 -16.05 -14.30
C LEU A 156 4.40 -16.40 -15.77
N ALA A 157 4.55 -17.69 -16.10
CA ALA A 157 4.62 -18.16 -17.48
C ALA A 157 3.32 -17.87 -18.24
N LEU A 158 2.16 -18.14 -17.63
CA LEU A 158 0.84 -17.82 -18.19
C LEU A 158 0.68 -16.32 -18.47
N LEU A 159 1.13 -15.46 -17.55
CA LEU A 159 1.07 -14.00 -17.73
C LEU A 159 2.00 -13.51 -18.85
N ARG A 160 3.20 -14.09 -18.99
CA ARG A 160 4.13 -13.76 -20.06
C ARG A 160 3.57 -14.12 -21.43
N ALA A 161 3.02 -15.34 -21.58
CA ALA A 161 2.41 -15.80 -22.83
C ALA A 161 1.25 -14.88 -23.28
N LYS A 162 0.36 -14.51 -22.36
CA LYS A 162 -0.71 -13.54 -22.67
C LYS A 162 -0.19 -12.16 -23.06
N ARG A 163 0.91 -11.71 -22.47
CA ARG A 163 1.46 -10.38 -22.75
C ARG A 163 2.13 -10.33 -24.14
N SER A 164 2.75 -11.43 -24.59
CA SER A 164 3.21 -11.56 -25.99
C SER A 164 2.06 -11.62 -27.01
N ASP A 165 0.89 -12.13 -26.62
CA ASP A 165 -0.30 -12.13 -27.49
C ASP A 165 -0.93 -10.73 -27.64
N ILE A 166 -0.74 -9.84 -26.64
CA ILE A 166 -1.30 -8.49 -26.62
C ILE A 166 -0.39 -7.47 -27.31
N ASP A 167 0.92 -7.73 -27.38
CA ASP A 167 1.91 -6.85 -28.02
C ASP A 167 2.62 -7.55 -29.19
N PRO A 168 1.98 -7.64 -30.38
CA PRO A 168 2.59 -8.25 -31.56
C PRO A 168 3.53 -7.28 -32.32
N SER A 169 3.88 -6.10 -31.78
CA SER A 169 4.67 -5.14 -32.55
C SER A 169 6.13 -5.60 -32.74
N PRO A 170 6.64 -5.60 -33.98
CA PRO A 170 7.97 -6.10 -34.28
C PRO A 170 9.01 -5.15 -33.67
N ARG A 171 9.96 -5.72 -32.92
CA ARG A 171 11.21 -5.02 -32.58
C ARG A 171 11.92 -4.69 -33.89
N THR A 172 11.76 -3.47 -34.39
CA THR A 172 12.57 -2.98 -35.52
C THR A 172 14.02 -2.82 -35.09
N ALA A 173 14.89 -3.25 -36.01
CA ALA A 173 16.33 -3.43 -35.91
C ALA A 173 17.12 -2.14 -35.65
#